data_AF-A0A496QMS0-F1
#
_entry.id   AF-A0A496QMS0-F1
#
_cell.length_a   1.000
_cell.length_b   1.000
_cell.length_c   1.000
_cell.angle_alpha   90.00
_cell.angle_beta   90.00
_cell.angle_gamma   90.00
#
_symmetry.space_group_name_H-M   'P 1'
#
loop_
_entity.id
_entity.type
_entity.pdbx_description
1 polymer ?
#
loop_
_entity_poly.entity_id
_entity_poly.type
_entity_poly.pdbx_seq_one_letter_code
_entity_poly.pdbx_strand_id
1 'polypeptide(L)' 'LKQILYNLLSNAVKFSESGKRIGLRAYPQDGCAIIEVWDEGRGIDTKDV' A
#
# COMPACT_ATOMS: atom_id res chain seq x y z
N LEU A 1 -1.80 14.22 -3.92
CA LEU A 1 -0.89 13.20 -3.35
C LEU A 1 -1.25 12.79 -1.92
N LYS A 2 -1.31 13.71 -0.94
CA LYS A 2 -1.64 13.39 0.47
C LYS A 2 -2.88 12.51 0.65
N GLN A 3 -4.00 12.85 0.01
CA GLN A 3 -5.24 12.08 0.12
C GLN A 3 -5.10 10.64 -0.39
N ILE A 4 -4.38 10.46 -1.51
CA ILE A 4 -4.16 9.14 -2.11
C ILE A 4 -3.36 8.26 -1.15
N LEU A 5 -2.24 8.79 -0.63
CA LEU A 5 -1.41 8.06 0.33
C LEU A 5 -2.17 7.72 1.61
N TYR A 6 -2.99 8.64 2.11
CA TYR A 6 -3.82 8.39 3.27
C TYR A 6 -4.81 7.24 3.03
N ASN A 7 -5.47 7.21 1.87
CA ASN A 7 -6.41 6.14 1.53
C ASN A 7 -5.71 4.78 1.44
N LEU A 8 -4.55 4.71 0.78
CA LEU A 8 -3.79 3.47 0.63
C LEU A 8 -3.27 2.96 1.98
N LEU A 9 -2.68 3.84 2.80
CA LEU A 9 -2.19 3.49 4.12
C LEU A 9 -3.33 3.11 5.08
N SER A 10 -4.47 3.80 5.01
CA SER A 10 -5.66 3.44 5.79
C SER A 10 -6.17 2.05 5.41
N ASN A 11 -6.13 1.69 4.12
CA ASN A 11 -6.51 0.35 3.68
C ASN A 11 -5.53 -0.70 4.22
N ALA A 12 -4.23 -0.45 4.09
CA ALA A 12 -3.20 -1.35 4.64
C ALA A 12 -3.41 -1.60 6.14
N VAL A 13 -3.65 -0.55 6.95
CA VAL A 13 -3.94 -0.68 8.39
C VAL A 13 -5.23 -1.44 8.65
N LYS A 14 -6.27 -1.22 7.84
CA LYS A 14 -7.56 -1.89 7.99
C LYS A 14 -7.51 -3.38 7.67
N PHE A 15 -6.67 -3.79 6.71
CA PHE A 15 -6.65 -5.16 6.17
C PHE A 15 -5.46 -5.99 6.61
N SER A 16 -4.48 -5.41 7.30
CA SER A 16 -3.39 -6.12 7.97
C SER A 16 -3.75 -6.52 9.40
N GLU A 17 -3.36 -7.74 9.77
CA GLU A 17 -3.54 -8.28 11.12
C GLU A 17 -2.55 -7.65 12.11
N SER A 18 -2.83 -7.73 13.41
CA SER A 18 -1.91 -7.22 14.43
C SER A 18 -0.55 -7.92 14.37
N GLY A 19 0.52 -7.13 14.44
CA GLY A 19 1.90 -7.63 14.33
C GLY A 19 2.42 -7.82 12.90
N LYS A 20 1.60 -7.58 11.88
CA LYS A 20 2.01 -7.55 10.47
C LYS A 20 2.64 -6.22 10.09
N ARG A 21 3.41 -6.23 8.98
CA ARG A 21 4.08 -5.02 8.48
C ARG A 21 3.28 -4.32 7.40
N ILE A 22 3.45 -3.00 7.39
CA ILE A 22 3.00 -2.09 6.34
C ILE A 22 4.22 -1.28 5.93
N GLY A 23 4.41 -1.08 4.62
CA GLY A 23 5.55 -0.37 4.08
C GLY A 23 5.16 0.72 3.09
N LEU A 24 5.97 1.78 3.06
CA LEU A 24 5.95 2.84 2.06
C LEU A 24 7.38 3.01 1.55
N ARG A 25 7.57 2.92 0.23
CA ARG A 25 8.85 3.25 -0.41
C ARG A 25 8.62 4.22 -1.55
N ALA A 26 9.59 5.11 -1.75
CA ALA A 26 9.64 6.00 -2.90
C ALA A 26 11.01 5.90 -3.57
N TYR A 27 11.03 5.72 -4.88
CA TYR A 27 12.26 5.55 -5.65
C TYR A 27 12.08 6.05 -7.08
N PRO A 28 13.13 6.57 -7.74
CA PRO A 28 13.05 6.96 -9.14
C PRO A 28 13.07 5.70 -10.03
N GLN A 29 12.25 5.68 -11.07
CA GLN A 29 12.28 4.67 -12.13
C GLN A 29 11.77 5.29 -13.44
N ASP A 30 12.50 5.11 -14.55
CA ASP A 30 12.10 5.55 -15.90
C ASP A 30 11.67 7.03 -15.98
N GLY A 31 12.43 7.91 -15.30
CA GLY A 31 12.15 9.35 -15.24
C GLY A 31 10.96 9.74 -14.36
N CYS A 32 10.34 8.77 -13.68
CA CYS A 32 9.19 8.97 -12.79
C CYS A 32 9.57 8.72 -11.33
N ALA A 33 8.85 9.36 -10.40
CA ALA A 33 8.89 8.99 -8.99
C ALA A 33 7.85 7.90 -8.73
N ILE A 34 8.32 6.70 -8.40
CA ILE A 34 7.44 5.58 -8.03
C ILE A 34 7.20 5.66 -6.53
N ILE A 35 5.93 5.56 -6.13
CA ILE A 35 5.54 5.44 -4.73
C ILE A 35 4.81 4.11 -4.58
N GLU A 36 5.34 3.23 -3.75
CA GLU A 36 4.75 1.93 -3.48
C GLU A 36 4.31 1.85 -2.03
N VAL A 37 3.05 1.43 -1.84
CA VAL A 37 2.46 1.09 -0.54
C VAL A 37 2.16 -0.40 -0.57
N TRP A 38 2.62 -1.14 0.43
CA TRP A 38 2.39 -2.58 0.53
C TRP A 38 2.09 -2.98 1.97
N ASP A 39 1.44 -4.12 2.13
CA ASP A 39 1.06 -4.68 3.43
C ASP A 39 1.07 -6.21 3.43
N GLU A 40 1.12 -6.83 4.60
CA GLU A 40 1.10 -8.30 4.77
C GLU A 40 -0.28 -8.81 5.22
N GLY A 41 -1.35 -8.09 4.85
CA GLY A 41 -2.71 -8.48 5.09
C GLY A 41 -3.20 -9.59 4.18
N ARG A 42 -4.51 -9.85 4.23
CA ARG A 42 -5.16 -10.96 3.49
C ARG A 42 -5.13 -10.84 1.96
N GLY A 43 -4.65 -9.72 1.42
CA GLY A 43 -4.73 -9.40 0.00
C GLY A 43 -6.16 -9.09 -0.48
N ILE A 44 -6.33 -9.06 -1.80
CA ILE A 44 -7.61 -8.86 -2.49
C ILE A 44 -7.86 -10.11 -3.33
N ASP A 45 -9.06 -10.68 -3.27
CA ASP A 45 -9.40 -11.83 -4.12
C ASP A 45 -9.36 -11.38 -5.59
N THR A 46 -8.79 -12.22 -6.46
CA THR A 46 -8.72 -11.97 -7.90
C THR A 46 -10.07 -11.68 -8.56
N LYS A 47 -11.19 -12.08 -7.94
CA LYS A 47 -12.54 -11.79 -8.43
C LYS A 47 -13.05 -10.39 -8.08
N ASP A 48 -12.42 -9.73 -7.10
CA ASP A 48 -12.78 -8.42 -6.59
C ASP A 48 -11.91 -7.28 -7.20
N VAL A 49 -11.00 -7.63 -8.12
CA VAL A 49 -10.08 -6.70 -8.81
C VAL A 49 -10.60 -6.33 -10.20
#